data_AF-A0A382T294-F1
#
_entry.id   AF-A0A382T294-F1
#
_cell.length_a   1.000
_cell.length_b   1.000
_cell.length_c   1.000
_cell.angle_alpha   90.00
_cell.angle_beta   90.00
_cell.angle_gamma   90.00
#
_symmetry.space_group_name_H-M   'P 1'
#
loop_
_entity.id
_entity.type
_entity.pdbx_description
1 polymer ?
#
loop_
_entity_poly.entity_id
_entity_poly.type
_entity_poly.pdbx_seq_one_letter_code
_entity_poly.pdbx_strand_id
1 'polypeptide(L)'
;PSMAAFSPLSDKQIATLEQQGCSAADWSTVHVAEGFDPLRVRNTRFDGSVTLGSLSSTIALEGDVQIETGIRDAHLIDCEIGDEVLISRIGGHIARMKIEAGARITDVGTIATGPGAVFGNGVEAETINEGGGREIGLFAELSSQFAYLMAMHRHRGDVVEKLQAMVSDYTDATRSDRGVIGAGARVSHVGEMIDVQVGPAAQIVGAQRLHNGTILSEAGAVTEVGAAVVAEDFIIAEGAQVVDGVVLHSCFVGQGSKMGKQFSAENSLFFANCEGFHGEACSIFAGPYTVTHHKSTLLIAGIYS
;
A
#
# COMPACT_ATOMS: atom_id res chain seq x y z
N PRO A 1 13.46 -19.49 0.26
CA PRO A 1 12.46 -19.62 -0.83
C PRO A 1 13.16 -19.82 -2.17
N SER A 2 13.02 -21.01 -2.77
CA SER A 2 13.57 -21.30 -4.09
C SER A 2 13.02 -20.30 -5.10
N MET A 3 13.88 -19.62 -5.86
CA MET A 3 13.46 -18.89 -7.05
C MET A 3 12.74 -19.90 -7.96
N ALA A 4 11.41 -19.80 -8.03
CA ALA A 4 10.64 -20.60 -8.96
C ALA A 4 11.21 -20.33 -10.37
N ALA A 5 11.62 -21.40 -11.06
CA ALA A 5 12.14 -21.27 -12.40
C ALA A 5 10.99 -20.90 -13.33
N PHE A 6 10.96 -19.63 -13.77
CA PHE A 6 10.00 -19.18 -14.77
C PHE A 6 10.44 -19.64 -16.16
N SER A 7 9.50 -20.20 -16.92
CA SER A 7 9.71 -20.67 -18.29
C SER A 7 8.77 -19.94 -19.25
N PRO A 8 9.14 -19.77 -20.53
CA PRO A 8 8.23 -19.25 -21.53
C PRO A 8 7.01 -20.17 -21.71
N LEU A 9 5.89 -19.60 -22.13
CA LEU A 9 4.68 -20.36 -22.46
C LEU A 9 4.93 -21.31 -23.64
N SER A 10 4.39 -22.53 -23.56
CA SER A 10 4.31 -23.45 -24.70
C SER A 10 3.17 -23.08 -25.65
N ASP A 11 3.28 -23.46 -26.94
CA ASP A 11 2.23 -23.22 -27.95
C ASP A 11 0.85 -23.72 -27.51
N LYS A 12 0.79 -24.83 -26.77
CA LYS A 12 -0.47 -25.38 -26.23
C LYS A 12 -1.09 -24.49 -25.16
N GLN A 13 -0.26 -23.92 -24.28
CA GLN A 13 -0.70 -22.99 -23.25
C GLN A 13 -1.17 -21.68 -23.89
N ILE A 14 -0.42 -21.17 -24.87
CA ILE A 14 -0.81 -19.96 -25.63
C ILE A 14 -2.18 -20.16 -26.29
N ALA A 15 -2.36 -21.25 -27.05
CA ALA A 15 -3.64 -21.54 -27.70
C ALA A 15 -4.82 -21.64 -26.72
N THR A 16 -4.56 -22.18 -25.52
CA THR A 16 -5.57 -22.26 -24.45
C THR A 16 -5.91 -20.86 -23.91
N LEU A 17 -4.91 -20.02 -23.65
CA LEU A 17 -5.10 -18.64 -23.20
C LEU A 17 -5.87 -17.82 -24.23
N GLU A 18 -5.52 -17.92 -25.51
CA GLU A 18 -6.23 -17.26 -26.62
C GLU A 18 -7.69 -17.71 -26.72
N GLN A 19 -7.97 -19.01 -26.59
CA GLN A 19 -9.33 -19.54 -26.55
C GLN A 19 -10.13 -19.01 -25.35
N GLN A 20 -9.46 -18.71 -24.23
CA GLN A 20 -10.05 -18.11 -23.04
C GLN A 20 -10.18 -16.58 -23.13
N GLY A 21 -9.95 -15.99 -24.31
CA GLY A 21 -10.07 -14.55 -24.52
C GLY A 21 -8.87 -13.75 -24.04
N CYS A 22 -7.76 -14.41 -23.71
CA CYS A 22 -6.53 -13.72 -23.34
C CYS A 22 -5.75 -13.26 -24.59
N SER A 23 -4.95 -12.22 -24.43
CA SER A 23 -4.09 -11.68 -25.48
C SER A 23 -2.80 -11.12 -24.88
N ALA A 24 -1.73 -11.13 -25.66
CA ALA A 24 -0.49 -10.47 -25.32
C ALA A 24 0.04 -9.68 -26.53
N ALA A 25 0.70 -8.54 -26.27
CA ALA A 25 1.43 -7.84 -27.32
C ALA A 25 2.58 -8.70 -27.89
N ASP A 26 3.24 -9.45 -27.00
CA ASP A 26 4.26 -10.43 -27.32
C ASP A 26 4.19 -11.57 -26.27
N TRP A 27 3.86 -12.79 -26.70
CA TRP A 27 3.80 -13.93 -25.79
C TRP A 27 5.19 -14.33 -25.24
N SER A 28 6.28 -13.94 -25.90
CA SER A 28 7.65 -14.25 -25.45
C SER A 28 8.04 -13.49 -24.18
N THR A 29 7.34 -12.41 -23.84
CA THR A 29 7.56 -11.64 -22.60
C THR A 29 6.71 -12.15 -21.43
N VAL A 30 5.85 -13.15 -21.66
CA VAL A 30 5.01 -13.77 -20.64
C VAL A 30 5.64 -15.10 -20.19
N HIS A 31 5.98 -15.18 -18.91
CA HIS A 31 6.63 -16.35 -18.32
C HIS A 31 5.77 -16.96 -17.22
N VAL A 32 5.86 -18.26 -17.05
CA VAL A 32 5.04 -19.02 -16.11
C VAL A 32 5.90 -19.91 -15.21
N ALA A 33 5.47 -20.06 -13.95
CA ALA A 33 6.08 -20.99 -13.02
C ALA A 33 5.74 -22.45 -13.37
N GLU A 34 6.50 -23.39 -12.80
CA GLU A 34 6.18 -24.82 -12.88
C GLU A 34 4.79 -25.10 -12.27
N GLY A 35 3.98 -25.90 -12.97
CA GLY A 35 2.62 -26.22 -12.54
C GLY A 35 1.55 -25.18 -12.92
N PHE A 36 1.89 -24.15 -13.69
CA PHE A 36 0.93 -23.18 -14.21
C PHE A 36 -0.19 -23.84 -15.03
N ASP A 37 -1.43 -23.62 -14.61
CA ASP A 37 -2.64 -24.04 -15.33
C ASP A 37 -3.22 -22.86 -16.13
N PRO A 38 -3.12 -22.89 -17.48
CA PRO A 38 -3.68 -21.82 -18.33
C PRO A 38 -5.20 -21.71 -18.19
N LEU A 39 -5.91 -22.73 -17.71
CA LEU A 39 -7.37 -22.68 -17.57
C LEU A 39 -7.85 -21.72 -16.47
N ARG A 40 -6.94 -21.30 -15.59
CA ARG A 40 -7.16 -20.33 -14.51
C ARG A 40 -7.09 -18.88 -14.97
N VAL A 41 -6.76 -18.62 -16.23
CA VAL A 41 -6.53 -17.27 -16.74
C VAL A 41 -7.44 -16.95 -17.91
N ARG A 42 -8.41 -16.05 -17.71
CA ARG A 42 -9.49 -15.74 -18.68
C ARG A 42 -9.59 -14.25 -18.96
N ASN A 43 -9.96 -13.89 -20.19
CA ASN A 43 -10.20 -12.52 -20.61
C ASN A 43 -9.13 -11.53 -20.13
N THR A 44 -7.86 -11.93 -20.21
CA THR A 44 -6.74 -11.16 -19.64
C THR A 44 -5.82 -10.65 -20.73
N ARG A 45 -5.47 -9.37 -20.67
CA ARG A 45 -4.46 -8.77 -21.53
C ARG A 45 -3.13 -8.63 -20.81
N PHE A 46 -2.05 -9.05 -21.46
CA PHE A 46 -0.68 -8.89 -20.99
C PHE A 46 0.09 -7.93 -21.88
N ASP A 47 0.65 -6.88 -21.30
CA ASP A 47 1.57 -5.97 -21.98
C ASP A 47 2.91 -5.90 -21.21
N GLY A 48 4.03 -5.79 -21.92
CA GLY A 48 5.35 -5.76 -21.29
C GLY A 48 5.76 -7.11 -20.69
N SER A 49 6.59 -7.08 -19.64
CA SER A 49 7.12 -8.29 -19.00
C SER A 49 6.19 -8.79 -17.90
N VAL A 50 5.53 -9.94 -18.10
CA VAL A 50 4.63 -10.52 -17.09
C VAL A 50 5.11 -11.89 -16.65
N THR A 51 5.20 -12.11 -15.34
CA THR A 51 5.44 -13.45 -14.78
C THR A 51 4.22 -13.92 -14.00
N LEU A 52 3.87 -15.20 -14.14
CA LEU A 52 2.70 -15.82 -13.53
C LEU A 52 3.11 -17.01 -12.68
N GLY A 53 2.76 -16.97 -11.40
CA GLY A 53 2.91 -18.09 -10.47
C GLY A 53 1.97 -19.26 -10.76
N SER A 54 2.06 -20.29 -9.92
CA SER A 54 1.17 -21.44 -9.98
C SER A 54 -0.22 -21.07 -9.44
N LEU A 55 -1.26 -21.36 -10.23
CA LEU A 55 -2.65 -21.09 -9.89
C LEU A 55 -3.39 -22.42 -9.94
N SER A 56 -3.76 -22.97 -8.79
CA SER A 56 -4.36 -24.31 -8.75
C SER A 56 -5.39 -24.47 -7.63
N SER A 57 -5.30 -23.65 -6.60
CA SER A 57 -6.07 -23.77 -5.38
C SER A 57 -7.44 -23.12 -5.46
N THR A 58 -8.25 -23.41 -4.43
CA THR A 58 -9.52 -22.75 -4.16
C THR A 58 -9.39 -22.08 -2.80
N ILE A 59 -9.82 -20.82 -2.73
CA ILE A 59 -9.80 -20.02 -1.51
C ILE A 59 -11.23 -19.73 -1.05
N ALA A 60 -11.40 -19.69 0.27
CA ALA A 60 -12.62 -19.19 0.87
C ALA A 60 -12.68 -17.66 0.70
N LEU A 61 -13.76 -17.19 0.09
CA LEU A 61 -14.25 -15.82 0.23
C LEU A 61 -15.08 -15.72 1.53
N GLU A 62 -15.59 -14.54 1.84
CA GLU A 62 -16.42 -14.31 3.03
C GLU A 62 -17.53 -15.37 3.17
N GLY A 63 -17.58 -16.03 4.33
CA GLY A 63 -18.50 -17.14 4.62
C GLY A 63 -18.07 -18.46 3.97
N ASP A 64 -19.04 -19.17 3.37
CA ASP A 64 -18.83 -20.50 2.77
C ASP A 64 -18.60 -20.45 1.25
N VAL A 65 -18.47 -19.25 0.67
CA VAL A 65 -18.28 -19.08 -0.77
C VAL A 65 -16.84 -19.45 -1.13
N GLN A 66 -16.69 -20.50 -1.94
CA GLN A 66 -15.39 -20.92 -2.46
C GLN A 66 -15.16 -20.32 -3.84
N ILE A 67 -13.99 -19.74 -4.06
CA ILE A 67 -13.57 -19.22 -5.36
C ILE A 67 -12.19 -19.76 -5.73
N GLU A 68 -12.05 -20.15 -6.98
CA GLU A 68 -10.78 -20.61 -7.52
C GLU A 68 -9.81 -19.44 -7.68
N THR A 69 -8.55 -19.65 -7.29
CA THR A 69 -7.45 -18.75 -7.62
C THR A 69 -7.32 -18.65 -9.14
N GLY A 70 -6.81 -17.54 -9.64
CA GLY A 70 -6.87 -17.25 -11.07
C GLY A 70 -6.89 -15.76 -11.40
N ILE A 71 -6.70 -15.48 -12.68
CA ILE A 71 -6.71 -14.13 -13.23
C ILE A 71 -7.87 -14.03 -14.24
N ARG A 72 -8.80 -13.11 -14.03
CA ARG A 72 -10.03 -13.02 -14.81
C ARG A 72 -10.40 -11.58 -15.08
N ASP A 73 -10.62 -11.24 -16.36
CA ASP A 73 -11.06 -9.89 -16.76
C ASP A 73 -10.09 -8.81 -16.24
N ALA A 74 -8.84 -8.87 -16.71
CA ALA A 74 -7.77 -8.00 -16.22
C ALA A 74 -6.83 -7.51 -17.33
N HIS A 75 -6.17 -6.38 -17.07
CA HIS A 75 -5.09 -5.86 -17.90
C HIS A 75 -3.85 -5.68 -17.04
N LEU A 76 -2.80 -6.46 -17.32
CA LEU A 76 -1.55 -6.48 -16.57
C LEU A 76 -0.42 -5.92 -17.42
N ILE A 77 0.37 -5.01 -16.84
CA ILE A 77 1.48 -4.32 -17.52
C ILE A 77 2.74 -4.41 -16.65
N ASP A 78 3.80 -5.08 -17.11
CA ASP A 78 5.08 -5.19 -16.38
C ASP A 78 4.95 -5.73 -14.93
N CYS A 79 4.14 -6.79 -14.76
CA CYS A 79 3.77 -7.33 -13.44
C CYS A 79 4.47 -8.66 -13.11
N GLU A 80 4.83 -8.83 -11.84
CA GLU A 80 5.21 -10.13 -11.28
C GLU A 80 4.09 -10.67 -10.40
N ILE A 81 3.52 -11.81 -10.78
CA ILE A 81 2.37 -12.39 -10.09
C ILE A 81 2.80 -13.67 -9.38
N GLY A 82 2.61 -13.71 -8.07
CA GLY A 82 2.93 -14.86 -7.23
C GLY A 82 1.91 -16.01 -7.33
N ASP A 83 2.16 -17.04 -6.54
CA ASP A 83 1.32 -18.24 -6.51
C ASP A 83 -0.04 -17.97 -5.86
N GLU A 84 -1.06 -18.69 -6.30
CA GLU A 84 -2.38 -18.75 -5.68
C GLU A 84 -3.05 -17.39 -5.47
N VAL A 85 -2.76 -16.44 -6.35
CA VAL A 85 -3.41 -15.14 -6.35
C VAL A 85 -4.82 -15.22 -6.93
N LEU A 86 -5.68 -14.31 -6.50
CA LEU A 86 -6.95 -14.05 -7.15
C LEU A 86 -6.92 -12.62 -7.70
N ILE A 87 -6.96 -12.46 -9.02
CA ILE A 87 -7.10 -11.16 -9.69
C ILE A 87 -8.37 -11.22 -10.51
N SER A 88 -9.36 -10.39 -10.21
CA SER A 88 -10.65 -10.48 -10.92
C SER A 88 -11.35 -9.14 -11.13
N ARG A 89 -11.89 -8.93 -12.33
CA ARG A 89 -12.71 -7.77 -12.70
C ARG A 89 -11.95 -6.46 -12.47
N ILE A 90 -10.78 -6.32 -13.08
CA ILE A 90 -9.99 -5.10 -12.98
C ILE A 90 -10.53 -4.08 -13.99
N GLY A 91 -11.10 -2.99 -13.50
CA GLY A 91 -11.43 -1.82 -14.31
C GLY A 91 -10.17 -0.99 -14.58
N GLY A 92 -9.77 -0.81 -15.83
CA GLY A 92 -8.49 -0.16 -16.13
C GLY A 92 -7.36 -1.18 -16.13
N HIS A 93 -6.32 -0.99 -15.31
CA HIS A 93 -5.12 -1.83 -15.35
C HIS A 93 -4.37 -1.94 -14.02
N ILE A 94 -3.49 -2.94 -13.94
CA ILE A 94 -2.44 -3.05 -12.92
C ILE A 94 -1.10 -2.92 -13.66
N ALA A 95 -0.28 -1.92 -13.29
CA ALA A 95 1.01 -1.66 -13.91
C ALA A 95 2.18 -1.62 -12.93
N ARG A 96 3.30 -2.26 -13.30
CA ARG A 96 4.58 -2.22 -12.58
C ARG A 96 4.42 -2.58 -11.11
N MET A 97 3.81 -3.73 -10.86
CA MET A 97 3.57 -4.27 -9.52
C MET A 97 4.18 -5.66 -9.37
N LYS A 98 4.67 -5.95 -8.17
CA LYS A 98 4.90 -7.30 -7.67
C LYS A 98 3.74 -7.67 -6.73
N ILE A 99 2.98 -8.68 -7.10
CA ILE A 99 1.86 -9.20 -6.33
C ILE A 99 2.30 -10.53 -5.74
N GLU A 100 2.42 -10.60 -4.42
CA GLU A 100 2.93 -11.79 -3.74
C GLU A 100 1.85 -12.86 -3.55
N ALA A 101 2.29 -14.05 -3.11
CA ALA A 101 1.45 -15.24 -3.07
C ALA A 101 0.19 -15.07 -2.20
N GLY A 102 -0.92 -15.60 -2.68
CA GLY A 102 -2.20 -15.58 -1.97
C GLY A 102 -2.89 -14.22 -1.90
N ALA A 103 -2.32 -13.17 -2.51
CA ALA A 103 -2.95 -11.86 -2.59
C ALA A 103 -4.26 -11.91 -3.40
N ARG A 104 -5.23 -11.09 -2.99
CA ARG A 104 -6.58 -11.05 -3.54
C ARG A 104 -6.89 -9.64 -4.01
N ILE A 105 -7.02 -9.46 -5.31
CA ILE A 105 -7.25 -8.17 -5.96
C ILE A 105 -8.54 -8.26 -6.77
N THR A 106 -9.57 -7.49 -6.38
CA THR A 106 -10.88 -7.55 -7.06
C THR A 106 -11.49 -6.18 -7.26
N ASP A 107 -12.10 -5.93 -8.42
CA ASP A 107 -12.85 -4.69 -8.66
C ASP A 107 -11.99 -3.43 -8.49
N VAL A 108 -10.88 -3.32 -9.23
CA VAL A 108 -9.91 -2.22 -9.07
C VAL A 108 -9.84 -1.39 -10.34
N GLY A 109 -9.96 -0.06 -10.20
CA GLY A 109 -10.03 1.02 -11.19
C GLY A 109 -8.72 1.65 -11.67
N THR A 110 -7.58 1.46 -11.00
CA THR A 110 -6.18 1.45 -11.53
C THR A 110 -5.22 1.38 -10.34
N ILE A 111 -4.28 0.43 -10.40
CA ILE A 111 -3.11 0.35 -9.51
C ILE A 111 -1.87 0.49 -10.38
N ALA A 112 -0.98 1.41 -10.05
CA ALA A 112 0.27 1.58 -10.77
C ALA A 112 1.42 2.00 -9.86
N THR A 113 2.64 1.85 -10.35
CA THR A 113 3.81 2.50 -9.74
C THR A 113 4.55 3.28 -10.83
N GLY A 114 4.98 4.49 -10.55
CA GLY A 114 5.85 5.31 -11.39
C GLY A 114 7.33 4.94 -11.22
N PRO A 115 8.18 5.32 -12.18
CA PRO A 115 9.61 5.14 -12.02
C PRO A 115 10.15 5.98 -10.84
N GLY A 116 11.04 5.40 -10.04
CA GLY A 116 11.69 6.06 -8.92
C GLY A 116 10.78 6.40 -7.73
N ALA A 117 9.65 5.70 -7.58
CA ALA A 117 8.71 5.87 -6.48
C ALA A 117 9.37 5.59 -5.12
N VAL A 118 9.01 6.37 -4.10
CA VAL A 118 9.52 6.26 -2.72
C VAL A 118 8.43 5.89 -1.70
N PHE A 119 7.18 5.74 -2.16
CA PHE A 119 6.07 5.24 -1.35
C PHE A 119 5.82 6.06 -0.07
N GLY A 120 5.88 7.39 -0.18
CA GLY A 120 5.70 8.32 0.93
C GLY A 120 6.92 8.49 1.85
N ASN A 121 7.97 7.67 1.68
CA ASN A 121 9.19 7.82 2.45
C ASN A 121 9.98 9.05 2.00
N GLY A 122 10.52 9.79 2.95
CA GLY A 122 11.26 11.03 2.76
C GLY A 122 10.38 12.28 2.59
N VAL A 123 9.05 12.16 2.50
CA VAL A 123 8.17 13.34 2.45
C VAL A 123 8.22 14.06 3.78
N GLU A 124 8.41 15.38 3.75
CA GLU A 124 8.48 16.21 4.93
C GLU A 124 7.08 16.63 5.39
N ALA A 125 6.71 16.25 6.62
CA ALA A 125 5.50 16.74 7.28
C ALA A 125 5.83 17.97 8.13
N GLU A 126 5.13 19.08 7.90
CA GLU A 126 5.27 20.35 8.65
C GLU A 126 4.61 20.27 10.04
N THR A 127 5.21 19.48 10.93
CA THR A 127 4.62 19.18 12.23
C THR A 127 4.92 20.28 13.25
N ILE A 128 4.02 20.46 14.23
CA ILE A 128 4.13 21.39 15.38
C ILE A 128 4.03 22.88 15.01
N ASN A 129 4.36 23.27 13.79
CA ASN A 129 4.28 24.65 13.31
C ASN A 129 3.83 24.68 11.86
N GLU A 130 2.68 25.31 11.59
CA GLU A 130 2.14 25.52 10.24
C GLU A 130 3.03 26.44 9.37
N GLY A 131 3.97 27.17 9.99
CA GLY A 131 4.94 27.98 9.27
C GLY A 131 6.27 27.28 8.97
N GLY A 132 6.34 25.96 9.17
CA GLY A 132 7.55 25.16 8.96
C GLY A 132 8.66 25.35 10.01
N GLY A 133 9.87 24.88 9.69
CA GLY A 133 11.07 24.90 10.52
C GLY A 133 11.15 23.79 11.58
N ARG A 134 10.23 22.82 11.55
CA ARG A 134 10.17 21.61 12.39
C ARG A 134 9.67 20.40 11.60
N GLU A 135 10.06 20.35 10.34
CA GLU A 135 9.69 19.30 9.40
C GLU A 135 10.25 17.96 9.88
N ILE A 136 9.44 16.92 9.69
CA ILE A 136 9.82 15.56 9.98
C ILE A 136 9.62 14.74 8.71
N GLY A 137 10.70 14.19 8.18
CA GLY A 137 10.64 13.23 7.08
C GLY A 137 9.93 11.95 7.50
N LEU A 138 8.90 11.56 6.77
CA LEU A 138 8.17 10.31 6.95
C LEU A 138 9.06 9.13 6.53
N PHE A 139 9.11 8.08 7.33
CA PHE A 139 9.67 6.79 6.89
C PHE A 139 9.06 5.65 7.71
N ALA A 140 9.09 4.43 7.17
CA ALA A 140 8.40 3.29 7.78
C ALA A 140 8.82 2.98 9.22
N GLU A 141 10.08 3.28 9.59
CA GLU A 141 10.62 3.05 10.94
C GLU A 141 10.52 4.28 11.86
N LEU A 142 9.74 5.29 11.49
CA LEU A 142 9.58 6.52 12.27
C LEU A 142 8.98 6.22 13.66
N SER A 143 9.72 6.58 14.70
CA SER A 143 9.27 6.46 16.10
C SER A 143 9.04 7.82 16.74
N SER A 144 8.22 7.86 17.79
CA SER A 144 7.95 9.10 18.55
C SER A 144 9.23 9.71 19.11
N GLN A 145 10.18 8.89 19.51
CA GLN A 145 11.47 9.31 20.06
C GLN A 145 12.34 9.95 18.98
N PHE A 146 12.42 9.31 17.81
CA PHE A 146 13.15 9.84 16.65
C PHE A 146 12.58 11.20 16.24
N ALA A 147 11.26 11.26 16.05
CA ALA A 147 10.52 12.45 15.67
C ALA A 147 10.70 13.59 16.70
N TYR A 148 10.59 13.28 17.99
CA TYR A 148 10.77 14.26 19.06
C TYR A 148 12.20 14.82 19.08
N LEU A 149 13.22 13.97 18.91
CA LEU A 149 14.60 14.41 18.83
C LEU A 149 14.81 15.34 17.62
N MET A 150 14.27 14.98 16.46
CA MET A 150 14.40 15.77 15.25
C MET A 150 13.73 17.14 15.37
N ALA A 151 12.49 17.21 15.87
CA ALA A 151 11.75 18.47 15.95
C ALA A 151 12.14 19.37 17.15
N MET A 152 12.41 18.79 18.32
CA MET A 152 12.63 19.58 19.56
C MET A 152 14.09 19.96 19.78
N HIS A 153 15.03 19.15 19.30
CA HIS A 153 16.46 19.37 19.52
C HIS A 153 17.17 20.05 18.34
N ARG A 154 16.46 20.89 17.58
CA ARG A 154 16.98 21.63 16.40
C ARG A 154 18.24 22.46 16.62
N HIS A 155 18.53 22.86 17.85
CA HIS A 155 19.74 23.58 18.21
C HIS A 155 21.01 22.70 18.14
N ARG A 156 20.84 21.38 18.00
CA ARG A 156 21.93 20.40 17.87
C ARG A 156 22.08 20.01 16.40
N GLY A 157 22.70 20.88 15.61
CA GLY A 157 22.89 20.69 14.17
C GLY A 157 23.42 19.29 13.81
N ASP A 158 24.52 18.86 14.44
CA ASP A 158 25.14 17.55 14.19
C ASP A 158 24.20 16.35 14.45
N VAL A 159 23.23 16.49 15.36
CA VAL A 159 22.25 15.42 15.64
C VAL A 159 21.18 15.42 14.56
N VAL A 160 20.64 16.59 14.23
CA VAL A 160 19.60 16.73 13.19
C VAL A 160 20.12 16.25 11.84
N GLU A 161 21.33 16.65 11.46
CA GLU A 161 21.96 16.24 10.19
C GLU A 161 22.08 14.71 10.09
N LYS A 162 22.48 14.03 11.17
CA LYS A 162 22.57 12.57 11.20
C LYS A 162 21.22 11.89 11.11
N LEU A 163 20.20 12.43 11.80
CA LEU A 163 18.84 11.89 11.73
C LEU A 163 18.27 12.07 10.31
N GLN A 164 18.46 13.24 9.69
CA GLN A 164 18.06 13.49 8.30
C GLN A 164 18.78 12.54 7.33
N ALA A 165 20.08 12.30 7.52
CA ALA A 165 20.83 11.34 6.72
C ALA A 165 20.24 9.91 6.83
N MET A 166 19.85 9.47 8.03
CA MET A 166 19.18 8.17 8.22
C MET A 166 17.86 8.09 7.44
N VAL A 167 17.06 9.16 7.42
CA VAL A 167 15.82 9.21 6.62
C VAL A 167 16.13 9.16 5.12
N SER A 168 17.14 9.91 4.67
CA SER A 168 17.57 9.90 3.26
C SER A 168 18.06 8.53 2.82
N ASP A 169 18.93 7.89 3.62
CA ASP A 169 19.47 6.57 3.33
C ASP A 169 18.34 5.53 3.23
N TYR A 170 17.35 5.61 4.13
CA TYR A 170 16.17 4.74 4.07
C TYR A 170 15.35 5.00 2.81
N THR A 171 15.09 6.27 2.47
CA THR A 171 14.31 6.66 1.30
C THR A 171 14.95 6.21 -0.02
N ASP A 172 16.27 6.32 -0.12
CA ASP A 172 16.99 5.84 -1.31
C ASP A 172 17.01 4.30 -1.39
N ALA A 173 17.01 3.62 -0.24
CA ALA A 173 16.91 2.16 -0.20
C ALA A 173 15.51 1.64 -0.58
N THR A 174 14.44 2.40 -0.33
CA THR A 174 13.07 2.01 -0.72
C THR A 174 12.70 2.40 -2.15
N ARG A 175 13.49 3.28 -2.78
CA ARG A 175 13.23 3.75 -4.15
C ARG A 175 13.12 2.58 -5.13
N SER A 176 12.00 2.51 -5.86
CA SER A 176 11.74 1.42 -6.79
C SER A 176 10.89 1.89 -7.97
N ASP A 177 11.08 1.26 -9.13
CA ASP A 177 10.21 1.40 -10.30
C ASP A 177 8.99 0.47 -10.23
N ARG A 178 8.88 -0.32 -9.15
CA ARG A 178 7.87 -1.35 -8.96
C ARG A 178 7.36 -1.37 -7.52
N GLY A 179 6.04 -1.28 -7.37
CA GLY A 179 5.34 -1.40 -6.09
C GLY A 179 5.13 -2.86 -5.68
N VAL A 180 4.80 -3.08 -4.41
CA VAL A 180 4.58 -4.42 -3.84
C VAL A 180 3.21 -4.50 -3.18
N ILE A 181 2.47 -5.56 -3.49
CA ILE A 181 1.32 -6.02 -2.72
C ILE A 181 1.72 -7.32 -2.03
N GLY A 182 1.85 -7.26 -0.70
CA GLY A 182 2.39 -8.34 0.12
C GLY A 182 1.51 -9.58 0.17
N ALA A 183 2.12 -10.69 0.61
CA ALA A 183 1.48 -11.99 0.63
C ALA A 183 0.15 -11.99 1.41
N GLY A 184 -0.88 -12.60 0.85
CA GLY A 184 -2.20 -12.71 1.47
C GLY A 184 -2.96 -11.39 1.64
N ALA A 185 -2.45 -10.25 1.13
CA ALA A 185 -3.15 -8.98 1.21
C ALA A 185 -4.47 -9.01 0.41
N ARG A 186 -5.47 -8.30 0.91
CA ARG A 186 -6.77 -8.12 0.25
C ARG A 186 -6.90 -6.68 -0.23
N VAL A 187 -7.04 -6.51 -1.53
CA VAL A 187 -7.28 -5.22 -2.19
C VAL A 187 -8.58 -5.32 -2.99
N SER A 188 -9.65 -4.68 -2.52
CA SER A 188 -10.97 -4.80 -3.13
C SER A 188 -11.64 -3.45 -3.32
N HIS A 189 -12.32 -3.25 -4.45
CA HIS A 189 -13.13 -2.05 -4.73
C HIS A 189 -12.30 -0.75 -4.73
N VAL A 190 -11.16 -0.72 -5.46
CA VAL A 190 -10.21 0.40 -5.37
C VAL A 190 -10.00 1.13 -6.69
N GLY A 191 -10.31 2.41 -6.79
CA GLY A 191 -9.92 3.26 -7.94
C GLY A 191 -9.47 4.62 -7.42
N GLU A 192 -8.24 4.79 -6.94
CA GLU A 192 -6.96 4.53 -7.61
C GLU A 192 -5.85 4.37 -6.56
N MET A 193 -4.77 3.64 -6.84
CA MET A 193 -3.55 3.68 -6.04
C MET A 193 -2.33 3.84 -6.93
N ILE A 194 -1.56 4.91 -6.76
CA ILE A 194 -0.30 5.11 -7.48
C ILE A 194 0.81 5.39 -6.47
N ASP A 195 1.93 4.69 -6.62
CA ASP A 195 3.10 4.74 -5.72
C ASP A 195 2.77 4.34 -4.28
N VAL A 196 2.00 3.27 -4.12
CA VAL A 196 1.67 2.73 -2.80
C VAL A 196 2.23 1.32 -2.59
N GLN A 197 2.94 1.13 -1.48
CA GLN A 197 3.43 -0.17 -1.04
C GLN A 197 2.50 -0.75 0.04
N VAL A 198 2.18 -2.04 -0.09
CA VAL A 198 1.23 -2.74 0.78
C VAL A 198 1.89 -3.97 1.40
N GLY A 199 1.91 -4.00 2.73
CA GLY A 199 2.48 -5.10 3.52
C GLY A 199 1.63 -6.38 3.50
N PRO A 200 2.19 -7.51 3.96
CA PRO A 200 1.48 -8.79 4.06
C PRO A 200 0.18 -8.72 4.87
N ALA A 201 -0.81 -9.50 4.44
CA ALA A 201 -2.13 -9.62 5.07
C ALA A 201 -2.94 -8.31 5.20
N ALA A 202 -2.48 -7.18 4.67
CA ALA A 202 -3.18 -5.90 4.73
C ALA A 202 -4.58 -6.00 4.10
N GLN A 203 -5.53 -5.24 4.63
CA GLN A 203 -6.90 -5.19 4.12
C GLN A 203 -7.21 -3.78 3.62
N ILE A 204 -7.28 -3.61 2.32
CA ILE A 204 -7.65 -2.36 1.65
C ILE A 204 -8.97 -2.61 0.92
N VAL A 205 -10.07 -2.14 1.50
CA VAL A 205 -11.42 -2.44 1.02
C VAL A 205 -12.22 -1.14 0.86
N GLY A 206 -12.46 -0.75 -0.40
CA GLY A 206 -13.28 0.42 -0.76
C GLY A 206 -12.54 1.75 -0.96
N ALA A 207 -11.23 1.75 -1.23
CA ALA A 207 -10.45 2.99 -1.33
C ALA A 207 -10.63 3.73 -2.68
N GLN A 208 -10.81 5.05 -2.67
CA GLN A 208 -10.87 5.89 -3.89
C GLN A 208 -10.08 7.21 -3.75
N ARG A 209 -8.87 7.14 -3.17
CA ARG A 209 -7.60 7.34 -3.89
C ARG A 209 -6.45 7.37 -2.86
N LEU A 210 -5.43 6.54 -3.02
CA LEU A 210 -4.22 6.57 -2.18
C LEU A 210 -2.99 6.79 -3.06
N HIS A 211 -2.22 7.84 -2.78
CA HIS A 211 -1.11 8.29 -3.60
C HIS A 211 0.16 8.42 -2.75
N ASN A 212 1.29 7.94 -3.27
CA ASN A 212 2.60 8.05 -2.62
C ASN A 212 2.61 7.67 -1.13
N GLY A 213 2.50 6.37 -0.82
CA GLY A 213 2.43 5.95 0.58
C GLY A 213 2.83 4.52 0.89
N THR A 214 3.05 4.24 2.17
CA THR A 214 3.40 2.90 2.68
C THR A 214 2.35 2.44 3.68
N ILE A 215 1.79 1.25 3.45
CA ILE A 215 0.88 0.56 4.37
C ILE A 215 1.62 -0.65 4.91
N LEU A 216 2.16 -0.54 6.11
CA LEU A 216 2.80 -1.64 6.82
C LEU A 216 1.71 -2.54 7.41
N SER A 217 1.90 -3.84 7.34
CA SER A 217 0.96 -4.85 7.86
C SER A 217 1.66 -6.19 8.01
N GLU A 218 1.21 -6.99 8.97
CA GLU A 218 1.63 -8.37 9.12
C GLU A 218 0.47 -9.24 9.63
N ALA A 219 0.61 -10.57 9.55
CA ALA A 219 -0.47 -11.49 9.94
C ALA A 219 -0.89 -11.36 11.42
N GLY A 220 0.02 -10.94 12.30
CA GLY A 220 -0.25 -10.70 13.72
C GLY A 220 -0.82 -9.32 14.05
N ALA A 221 -0.67 -8.35 13.13
CA ALA A 221 -1.06 -6.96 13.29
C ALA A 221 -1.54 -6.43 11.93
N VAL A 222 -2.72 -6.89 11.54
CA VAL A 222 -3.31 -6.57 10.24
C VAL A 222 -3.74 -5.11 10.20
N THR A 223 -3.27 -4.39 9.19
CA THR A 223 -3.65 -3.00 8.94
C THR A 223 -4.87 -2.93 8.03
N GLU A 224 -5.81 -2.07 8.38
CA GLU A 224 -7.10 -1.92 7.68
C GLU A 224 -7.22 -0.51 7.09
N VAL A 225 -7.46 -0.43 5.79
CA VAL A 225 -7.87 0.78 5.08
C VAL A 225 -9.26 0.57 4.50
N GLY A 226 -10.21 1.34 5.01
CA GLY A 226 -11.63 1.18 4.72
C GLY A 226 -12.14 2.01 3.55
N ALA A 227 -13.46 2.07 3.46
CA ALA A 227 -14.15 2.73 2.36
C ALA A 227 -13.98 4.25 2.40
N ALA A 228 -13.92 4.86 1.20
CA ALA A 228 -13.86 6.30 0.98
C ALA A 228 -12.65 7.01 1.63
N VAL A 229 -11.60 6.27 1.99
CA VAL A 229 -10.35 6.87 2.48
C VAL A 229 -9.62 7.54 1.31
N VAL A 230 -9.17 8.77 1.55
CA VAL A 230 -8.33 9.56 0.65
C VAL A 230 -7.01 9.84 1.37
N ALA A 231 -5.89 9.41 0.81
CA ALA A 231 -4.58 9.68 1.41
C ALA A 231 -3.55 10.04 0.36
N GLU A 232 -2.72 11.02 0.70
CA GLU A 232 -1.58 11.45 -0.09
C GLU A 232 -0.39 11.67 0.84
N ASP A 233 0.78 11.18 0.43
CA ASP A 233 2.03 11.32 1.18
C ASP A 233 1.90 10.77 2.61
N PHE A 234 1.84 9.45 2.75
CA PHE A 234 1.46 8.85 4.03
C PHE A 234 2.23 7.59 4.38
N ILE A 235 2.29 7.32 5.67
CA ILE A 235 2.74 6.04 6.21
C ILE A 235 1.74 5.57 7.27
N ILE A 236 1.20 4.37 7.08
CA ILE A 236 0.30 3.70 8.02
C ILE A 236 1.03 2.47 8.55
N ALA A 237 1.27 2.43 9.86
CA ALA A 237 1.99 1.36 10.54
C ALA A 237 1.10 0.17 10.90
N GLU A 238 1.71 -0.91 11.38
CA GLU A 238 1.06 -2.20 11.61
C GLU A 238 -0.10 -2.12 12.60
N GLY A 239 -1.18 -2.84 12.31
CA GLY A 239 -2.37 -2.91 13.16
C GLY A 239 -3.19 -1.63 13.22
N ALA A 240 -2.84 -0.60 12.44
CA ALA A 240 -3.63 0.63 12.37
C ALA A 240 -4.92 0.41 11.57
N GLN A 241 -5.95 1.19 11.90
CA GLN A 241 -7.25 1.18 11.24
C GLN A 241 -7.57 2.58 10.74
N VAL A 242 -7.64 2.77 9.42
CA VAL A 242 -7.99 4.04 8.78
C VAL A 242 -9.23 3.80 7.95
N VAL A 243 -10.39 4.19 8.44
CA VAL A 243 -11.69 3.76 7.88
C VAL A 243 -12.68 4.91 7.78
N ASP A 244 -13.88 4.66 7.25
CA ASP A 244 -15.02 5.58 7.32
C ASP A 244 -14.75 7.00 6.79
N GLY A 245 -14.13 7.11 5.60
CA GLY A 245 -13.97 8.39 4.91
C GLY A 245 -12.88 9.32 5.47
N VAL A 246 -11.85 8.76 6.10
CA VAL A 246 -10.70 9.53 6.59
C VAL A 246 -9.93 10.18 5.44
N VAL A 247 -9.44 11.41 5.68
CA VAL A 247 -8.58 12.16 4.76
C VAL A 247 -7.22 12.39 5.39
N LEU A 248 -6.14 11.98 4.73
CA LEU A 248 -4.75 12.16 5.17
C LEU A 248 -3.92 12.89 4.13
N HIS A 249 -3.14 13.89 4.54
CA HIS A 249 -2.15 14.56 3.70
C HIS A 249 -0.84 14.76 4.47
N SER A 250 0.27 14.20 4.01
CA SER A 250 1.58 14.31 4.68
C SER A 250 1.53 13.83 6.14
N CYS A 251 1.07 12.59 6.35
CA CYS A 251 0.74 12.06 7.68
C CYS A 251 1.41 10.73 8.03
N PHE A 252 1.75 10.55 9.31
CA PHE A 252 2.16 9.26 9.89
C PHE A 252 1.07 8.74 10.82
N VAL A 253 0.60 7.51 10.60
CA VAL A 253 -0.37 6.81 11.44
C VAL A 253 0.32 5.62 12.09
N GLY A 254 0.66 5.75 13.36
CA GLY A 254 1.45 4.80 14.11
C GLY A 254 0.69 3.54 14.52
N GLN A 255 1.44 2.55 15.02
CA GLN A 255 0.95 1.20 15.29
C GLN A 255 -0.30 1.19 16.18
N GLY A 256 -1.28 0.37 15.81
CA GLY A 256 -2.53 0.20 16.57
C GLY A 256 -3.43 1.45 16.62
N SER A 257 -3.09 2.53 15.90
CA SER A 257 -3.89 3.75 15.89
C SER A 257 -5.18 3.56 15.11
N LYS A 258 -6.23 4.28 15.51
CA LYS A 258 -7.55 4.20 14.89
C LYS A 258 -8.00 5.56 14.43
N MET A 259 -8.30 5.67 13.15
CA MET A 259 -8.85 6.86 12.53
C MET A 259 -10.14 6.51 11.81
N GLY A 260 -11.17 7.32 12.03
CA GLY A 260 -12.46 7.05 11.42
C GLY A 260 -13.44 8.21 11.50
N LYS A 261 -14.64 7.95 10.97
CA LYS A 261 -15.80 8.84 11.03
C LYS A 261 -15.48 10.23 10.44
N GLN A 262 -14.93 10.22 9.23
CA GLN A 262 -14.59 11.41 8.43
C GLN A 262 -13.57 12.33 9.12
N PHE A 263 -12.66 11.76 9.91
CA PHE A 263 -11.54 12.51 10.46
C PHE A 263 -10.59 12.98 9.35
N SER A 264 -10.05 14.18 9.48
CA SER A 264 -9.10 14.76 8.53
C SER A 264 -7.81 15.14 9.23
N ALA A 265 -6.68 14.82 8.61
CA ALA A 265 -5.37 15.18 9.14
C ALA A 265 -4.41 15.64 8.04
N GLU A 266 -3.69 16.72 8.32
CA GLU A 266 -2.69 17.31 7.45
C GLU A 266 -1.40 17.57 8.23
N ASN A 267 -0.24 17.26 7.64
CA ASN A 267 1.09 17.53 8.21
C ASN A 267 1.25 17.00 9.64
N SER A 268 0.66 15.85 9.95
CA SER A 268 0.43 15.41 11.32
C SER A 268 0.97 14.00 11.59
N LEU A 269 1.59 13.82 12.76
CA LEU A 269 2.12 12.53 13.20
C LEU A 269 1.31 12.02 14.38
N PHE A 270 0.76 10.82 14.24
CA PHE A 270 0.07 10.09 15.28
C PHE A 270 0.92 8.87 15.60
N PHE A 271 1.49 8.80 16.81
CA PHE A 271 2.28 7.65 17.21
C PHE A 271 1.38 6.53 17.77
N ALA A 272 1.98 5.54 18.42
CA ALA A 272 1.28 4.31 18.79
C ALA A 272 -0.02 4.55 19.58
N ASN A 273 -1.06 3.77 19.23
CA ASN A 273 -2.35 3.73 19.92
C ASN A 273 -3.08 5.08 19.99
N CYS A 274 -2.90 5.96 19.00
CA CYS A 274 -3.69 7.18 18.92
C CYS A 274 -5.11 6.90 18.40
N GLU A 275 -6.06 7.74 18.78
CA GLU A 275 -7.43 7.68 18.28
C GLU A 275 -7.87 9.03 17.70
N GLY A 276 -8.24 9.03 16.42
CA GLY A 276 -8.72 10.20 15.67
C GLY A 276 -10.10 9.94 15.09
N PHE A 277 -11.14 10.36 15.80
CA PHE A 277 -12.52 10.19 15.35
C PHE A 277 -13.25 11.52 15.29
N HIS A 278 -13.77 11.86 14.12
CA HIS A 278 -14.39 13.16 13.85
C HIS A 278 -13.43 14.35 14.07
N GLY A 279 -13.64 15.44 13.34
CA GLY A 279 -12.84 16.66 13.48
C GLY A 279 -11.58 16.67 12.62
N GLU A 280 -10.64 17.53 12.99
CA GLU A 280 -9.50 17.91 12.16
C GLU A 280 -8.22 18.05 12.99
N ALA A 281 -7.10 17.63 12.40
CA ALA A 281 -5.75 17.86 12.93
C ALA A 281 -4.84 18.45 11.86
N CYS A 282 -4.17 19.55 12.17
CA CYS A 282 -3.23 20.19 11.26
C CYS A 282 -1.91 20.49 11.97
N SER A 283 -0.79 20.05 11.38
CA SER A 283 0.55 20.30 11.90
C SER A 283 0.73 19.86 13.37
N ILE A 284 0.30 18.65 13.72
CA ILE A 284 0.40 18.16 15.10
C ILE A 284 1.46 17.08 15.30
N PHE A 285 2.02 17.06 16.50
CA PHE A 285 2.75 15.93 17.04
C PHE A 285 1.88 15.26 18.11
N ALA A 286 1.20 14.18 17.75
CA ALA A 286 0.42 13.35 18.67
C ALA A 286 1.28 12.21 19.18
N GLY A 287 1.79 12.36 20.40
CA GLY A 287 2.47 11.31 21.15
C GLY A 287 1.57 10.09 21.39
N PRO A 288 2.14 8.96 21.81
CA PRO A 288 1.38 7.73 22.00
C PRO A 288 0.15 7.94 22.89
N TYR A 289 -0.98 7.31 22.54
CA TYR A 289 -2.27 7.45 23.24
C TYR A 289 -2.92 8.84 23.20
N THR A 290 -2.57 9.69 22.22
CA THR A 290 -3.34 10.92 21.97
C THR A 290 -4.72 10.58 21.40
N VAL A 291 -5.76 11.21 21.94
CA VAL A 291 -7.15 10.89 21.61
C VAL A 291 -7.97 12.13 21.28
N THR A 292 -8.73 12.07 20.18
CA THR A 292 -9.80 13.03 19.85
C THR A 292 -11.02 12.29 19.30
N HIS A 293 -12.22 12.64 19.79
CA HIS A 293 -13.48 11.95 19.44
C HIS A 293 -14.63 12.87 19.01
N HIS A 294 -14.48 14.19 19.19
CA HIS A 294 -15.59 15.13 19.03
C HIS A 294 -15.44 15.96 17.76
N LYS A 295 -16.55 16.12 17.04
CA LYS A 295 -16.58 16.82 15.76
C LYS A 295 -16.10 18.28 15.82
N SER A 296 -16.28 18.96 16.95
CA SER A 296 -15.87 20.36 17.14
C SER A 296 -14.41 20.52 17.57
N THR A 297 -13.60 19.45 17.52
CA THR A 297 -12.18 19.52 17.86
C THR A 297 -11.37 19.88 16.62
N LEU A 298 -10.56 20.94 16.76
CA LEU A 298 -9.44 21.25 15.89
C LEU A 298 -8.16 21.15 16.75
N LEU A 299 -7.26 20.24 16.38
CA LEU A 299 -5.91 20.17 16.93
C LEU A 299 -4.97 20.87 15.96
N ILE A 300 -4.21 21.86 16.43
CA ILE A 300 -3.41 22.72 15.54
C ILE A 300 -2.08 23.09 16.18
N ALA A 301 -1.00 22.99 15.41
CA ALA A 301 0.33 23.50 15.74
C ALA A 301 0.77 23.18 17.18
N GLY A 302 0.67 21.90 17.56
CA GLY A 302 0.73 21.49 18.95
C GLY A 302 1.40 20.14 19.16
N ILE A 303 1.89 19.94 20.37
CA ILE A 303 2.38 18.66 20.88
C ILE A 303 1.35 18.16 21.89
N TYR A 304 0.85 16.95 21.69
CA TYR A 304 -0.13 16.31 22.55
C TYR A 304 0.44 14.97 23.04
N SER A 305 0.27 14.67 24.33
CA SER A 305 0.82 13.50 25.01
C SER A 305 0.04 13.20 26.28
#